data_AF-A0A3N5NA52-F1
#
_entry.id   AF-A0A3N5NA52-F1
#
_cell.length_a   1.000
_cell.length_b   1.000
_cell.length_c   1.000
_cell.angle_alpha   90.00
_cell.angle_beta   90.00
_cell.angle_gamma   90.00
#
_symmetry.space_group_name_H-M   'P 1'
#
loop_
_entity.id
_entity.type
_entity.pdbx_description
1 polymer ?
#
loop_
_entity_poly.entity_id
_entity_poly.type
_entity_poly.pdbx_seq_one_letter_code
_entity_poly.pdbx_strand_id
1 'polypeptide(L)' 'MITRNMSMCEAVLENHRLLPLFPRFNIRLGFGEMSVEEVCSHFEVNTEFFLEIANAYLDVDYIPHE' A
#
# COMPACT_ATOMS: atom_id res chain seq x y z
N MET A 1 9.73 -3.63 -2.94
CA MET A 1 8.41 -4.23 -3.24
C MET A 1 7.61 -4.19 -1.95
N ILE A 2 6.42 -3.62 -1.98
CA ILE A 2 5.55 -3.48 -0.82
C ILE A 2 4.91 -4.84 -0.53
N THR A 3 4.84 -5.22 0.74
CA THR A 3 4.27 -6.49 1.19
C THR A 3 3.24 -6.29 2.28
N ARG A 4 2.36 -7.26 2.49
CA ARG A 4 1.22 -7.16 3.44
C ARG A 4 1.64 -6.91 4.90
N ASN A 5 2.77 -7.47 5.31
CA ASN A 5 3.28 -7.43 6.69
C ASN A 5 4.16 -6.20 6.99
N MET A 6 4.57 -5.45 5.96
CA MET A 6 5.37 -4.24 6.13
C MET A 6 4.52 -3.15 6.81
N SER A 7 5.13 -2.34 7.68
CA SER A 7 4.44 -1.16 8.22
C SER A 7 4.08 -0.19 7.07
N MET A 8 2.87 0.36 7.07
CA MET A 8 2.47 1.34 6.05
C MET A 8 3.36 2.60 6.11
N CYS A 9 3.88 2.95 7.29
CA CYS A 9 4.88 4.01 7.44
C CYS A 9 6.20 3.66 6.73
N GLU A 10 6.71 2.45 6.92
CA GLU A 10 7.92 1.98 6.23
C GLU A 10 7.73 1.98 4.71
N ALA A 11 6.59 1.48 4.22
CA ALA A 11 6.25 1.47 2.79
C ALA A 11 6.29 2.88 2.16
N VAL A 12 5.76 3.89 2.86
CA VAL A 12 5.79 5.29 2.42
C VAL A 12 7.19 5.88 2.47
N LEU A 13 7.98 5.55 3.50
CA LEU A 13 9.35 6.05 3.65
C LEU A 13 10.29 5.46 2.59
N GLU A 14 10.13 4.17 2.28
CA GLU A 14 10.85 3.50 1.19
C GLU A 14 10.52 4.16 -0.15
N ASN A 15 9.25 4.49 -0.40
CA ASN A 15 8.86 5.15 -1.64
C ASN A 15 7.67 6.10 -1.46
N HIS A 16 7.97 7.39 -1.30
CA HIS A 16 6.99 8.47 -1.15
C HIS A 16 6.02 8.58 -2.34
N ARG A 17 6.34 7.98 -3.49
CA ARG A 17 5.39 7.89 -4.62
C ARG A 17 4.17 7.03 -4.28
N LEU A 18 4.12 6.33 -3.15
CA LEU A 18 2.91 5.62 -2.70
C LEU A 18 1.79 6.59 -2.27
N LEU A 19 2.13 7.77 -1.73
CA LEU A 19 1.18 8.73 -1.14
C LEU A 19 0.01 9.13 -2.07
N PRO A 20 0.19 9.37 -3.39
CA PRO A 20 -0.90 9.69 -4.30
C PRO A 20 -1.93 8.56 -4.47
N LEU A 21 -1.62 7.32 -4.08
CA LEU A 21 -2.59 6.23 -4.11
C LEU A 21 -3.58 6.31 -2.96
N PHE A 22 -3.19 6.83 -1.79
CA PHE A 22 -4.04 6.87 -0.61
C PHE A 22 -5.42 7.50 -0.83
N PRO A 23 -5.55 8.71 -1.40
CA PRO A 23 -6.86 9.27 -1.67
C PRO A 23 -7.70 8.46 -2.68
N ARG A 24 -7.07 7.66 -3.55
CA ARG A 24 -7.79 6.77 -4.50
C ARG A 24 -8.41 5.57 -3.81
N PHE A 25 -7.83 5.15 -2.70
CA PHE A 25 -8.30 4.05 -1.84
C PHE A 25 -9.05 4.55 -0.60
N ASN A 26 -9.34 5.85 -0.50
CA ASN A 26 -9.93 6.47 0.70
C ASN A 26 -9.12 6.23 2.00
N ILE A 27 -7.82 5.94 1.86
CA ILE A 27 -6.89 5.79 2.97
C ILE A 27 -6.52 7.18 3.47
N ARG A 28 -6.72 7.43 4.76
CA ARG A 28 -6.33 8.68 5.42
C ARG A 28 -5.06 8.46 6.24
N LEU A 29 -4.19 9.47 6.28
CA LEU A 29 -3.00 9.45 7.14
C LEU A 29 -3.38 9.30 8.62
N GLY A 30 -2.43 8.83 9.43
CA GLY A 30 -2.62 8.60 10.87
C GLY A 30 -2.79 7.13 11.26
N PHE A 31 -2.29 6.20 10.46
CA PHE A 31 -2.32 4.75 10.69
C PHE A 31 -1.23 4.23 11.66
N GLY A 32 -0.37 5.09 12.20
CA GLY A 32 0.65 4.71 13.19
C GLY A 32 1.57 3.60 12.68
N GLU A 33 1.68 2.52 13.46
CA GLU A 33 2.52 1.34 13.16
C GLU A 33 1.74 0.21 12.48
N MET A 34 0.54 0.46 11.97
CA MET A 34 -0.26 -0.56 11.28
C MET A 34 0.46 -1.06 10.02
N SER A 35 0.44 -2.37 9.85
CA SER A 35 0.86 -3.03 8.62
C SER A 35 -0.02 -2.65 7.43
N VAL A 36 0.48 -2.88 6.21
CA VAL A 36 -0.30 -2.64 4.98
C VAL A 36 -1.64 -3.37 5.00
N GLU A 37 -1.67 -4.62 5.49
CA GLU A 37 -2.90 -5.40 5.62
C GLU A 37 -3.89 -4.79 6.61
N GLU A 38 -3.42 -4.36 7.78
CA GLU A 38 -4.26 -3.72 8.80
C GLU A 38 -4.84 -2.40 8.30
N VAL A 39 -4.03 -1.58 7.60
CA VAL A 39 -4.51 -0.33 7.00
C VAL A 39 -5.55 -0.61 5.93
N CYS A 40 -5.29 -1.55 5.01
CA CYS A 40 -6.26 -1.90 3.98
C CYS A 40 -7.58 -2.38 4.59
N SER A 41 -7.51 -3.28 5.57
CA SER A 41 -8.69 -3.78 6.30
C SER A 41 -9.47 -2.64 6.99
N HIS A 42 -8.78 -1.73 7.67
CA HIS A 42 -9.41 -0.60 8.36
C HIS A 42 -10.17 0.35 7.43
N PHE A 43 -9.67 0.56 6.21
CA PHE A 43 -10.29 1.41 5.20
C PHE A 43 -11.17 0.63 4.20
N GLU A 44 -11.49 -0.63 4.49
CA GLU A 44 -12.32 -1.50 3.63
C GLU A 44 -11.75 -1.69 2.22
N VAL A 45 -10.42 -1.71 2.11
CA VAL A 45 -9.67 -1.94 0.87
C VAL A 45 -9.24 -3.42 0.82
N ASN A 46 -9.42 -4.06 -0.33
CA ASN A 46 -8.86 -5.39 -0.55
C ASN A 46 -7.32 -5.30 -0.60
N THR A 47 -6.65 -5.93 0.36
CA THR A 47 -5.19 -5.88 0.51
C THR A 47 -4.46 -6.36 -0.73
N GLU A 48 -4.92 -7.44 -1.38
CA GLU A 48 -4.28 -7.99 -2.57
C GLU A 48 -4.33 -7.00 -3.73
N PHE A 49 -5.51 -6.44 -3.99
CA PHE A 49 -5.68 -5.41 -5.01
C PHE A 49 -4.83 -4.16 -4.73
N PHE A 50 -4.72 -3.74 -3.46
CA PHE A 50 -3.85 -2.62 -3.12
C PHE A 50 -2.38 -2.93 -3.41
N LEU A 51 -1.88 -4.11 -3.06
CA LEU A 51 -0.50 -4.51 -3.29
C LEU A 51 -0.17 -4.58 -4.78
N GLU A 52 -1.07 -5.13 -5.59
CA GLU A 52 -0.93 -5.18 -7.05
C GLU A 52 -0.81 -3.78 -7.65
N ILE A 53 -1.73 -2.87 -7.29
CA ILE A 53 -1.70 -1.50 -7.79
C ILE A 53 -0.49 -0.73 -7.26
N ALA A 54 -0.14 -0.91 -5.98
CA ALA A 54 1.00 -0.25 -5.37
C ALA A 54 2.31 -0.68 -6.04
N ASN A 55 2.55 -1.98 -6.17
CA ASN A 55 3.78 -2.49 -6.74
C ASN A 55 3.91 -2.14 -8.24
N ALA A 56 2.84 -2.29 -9.02
CA ALA A 56 2.82 -1.86 -10.43
C ALA A 56 3.02 -0.35 -10.62
N TYR A 57 2.59 0.46 -9.65
CA TYR A 57 2.77 1.91 -9.70
C TYR A 57 4.20 2.35 -9.35
N LEU A 58 4.86 1.63 -8.44
CA LEU A 58 6.19 1.97 -7.95
C LEU A 58 7.31 1.38 -8.81
N ASP A 59 7.08 0.23 -9.42
CA ASP A 59 8.02 -0.51 -10.25
C ASP A 59 7.40 -0.83 -11.62
N VAL A 60 8.02 -0.32 -12.68
CA VAL A 60 7.54 -0.46 -14.07
C VAL A 60 7.73 -1.87 -14.62
N ASP A 61 8.64 -2.64 -14.03
CA ASP A 61 8.94 -4.01 -14.42
C ASP A 61 8.18 -5.03 -13.55
N TYR A 62 7.31 -4.56 -12.65
CA TYR A 62 6.48 -5.43 -11.81
C TYR A 62 5.50 -6.23 -12.66
N ILE A 63 5.48 -7.55 -12.42
CA ILE A 63 4.53 -8.49 -13.02
C ILE A 63 3.62 -9.01 -11.91
N PRO A 64 2.30 -8.74 -11.98
CA PRO A 64 1.30 -9.29 -11.07
C PRO A 64 1.38 -10.81 -10.91
N HIS A 65 1.24 -11.28 -9.67
CA HIS A 65 1.12 -12.69 -9.36
C HIS A 65 -0.24 -12.91 -8.68
N GLU A 66 -1.15 -13.64 -9.32
CA GLU A 66 -2.50 -13.94 -8.79
C GLU A 66 -2.48 -14.58 -7.40
#